data_AF-A0A7W3YNQ4-F1
#
_entry.id   AF-A0A7W3YNQ4-F1
#
_cell.length_a   1.000
_cell.length_b   1.000
_cell.length_c   1.000
_cell.angle_alpha   90.00
_cell.angle_beta   90.00
_cell.angle_gamma   90.00
#
_symmetry.space_group_name_H-M   'P 1'
#
loop_
_entity.id
_entity.type
_entity.pdbx_description
1 polymer ?
#
loop_
_entity_poly.entity_id
_entity_poly.type
_entity_poly.pdbx_seq_one_letter_code
_entity_poly.pdbx_strand_id
1 'polypeptide(L)'
;MAKNAYIRNKKTGKPNTLYLKPVKQDLLDYYAWLQENNIQFEWLFPSTTHHGCHITEKQFYKVMAKTGDLLGINYHGTHTMRKTGAYRVYTQSNYNIGLVMELLNHSSEAMTLKYLGLDQISRGKMVDQIDFD
;
A
#
# COMPACT_ATOMS: atom_id res chain seq x y z
N MET A 1 10.44 -12.01 13.21
CA MET A 1 9.36 -11.48 12.35
C MET A 1 9.64 -11.81 10.89
N ALA A 2 8.64 -12.31 10.15
CA ALA A 2 8.78 -12.68 8.75
C ALA A 2 9.07 -11.44 7.87
N LYS A 3 9.79 -11.65 6.76
CA LYS A 3 10.06 -10.59 5.77
C LYS A 3 8.80 -10.20 4.98
N ASN A 4 7.85 -11.14 4.87
CA ASN A 4 6.68 -11.04 4.02
C ASN A 4 5.40 -11.35 4.82
N ALA A 5 4.27 -10.80 4.37
CA ALA A 5 2.93 -11.28 4.72
C ALA A 5 2.25 -11.88 3.49
N TYR A 6 1.44 -12.93 3.69
CA TYR A 6 0.66 -13.55 2.63
C TYR A 6 -0.79 -13.14 2.77
N ILE A 7 -1.36 -12.58 1.70
CA ILE A 7 -2.76 -12.17 1.67
C ILE A 7 -3.47 -12.83 0.50
N ARG A 8 -4.79 -12.92 0.60
CA ARG A 8 -5.66 -13.35 -0.50
C ARG A 8 -6.67 -12.26 -0.78
N ASN A 9 -6.74 -11.80 -2.04
CA ASN A 9 -7.70 -10.79 -2.42
C ASN A 9 -9.13 -11.37 -2.32
N LYS A 10 -10.01 -10.71 -1.58
CA LYS A 10 -11.38 -11.18 -1.35
C LYS A 10 -12.21 -11.25 -2.65
N LYS A 11 -12.03 -10.30 -3.57
CA LYS A 11 -12.83 -10.23 -4.82
C LYS A 11 -12.36 -11.22 -5.86
N THR A 12 -11.05 -11.38 -6.03
CA THR A 12 -10.48 -12.17 -7.13
C THR A 12 -9.94 -13.53 -6.68
N GLY A 13 -9.80 -13.77 -5.38
CA GLY A 13 -9.19 -14.98 -4.82
C GLY A 13 -7.69 -15.09 -5.05
N LYS A 14 -7.07 -14.15 -5.78
CA LYS A 14 -5.65 -14.18 -6.12
C LYS A 14 -4.79 -14.01 -4.85
N PRO A 15 -3.77 -14.87 -4.66
CA PRO A 15 -2.77 -14.64 -3.61
C PRO A 15 -1.97 -13.38 -3.93
N ASN A 16 -1.43 -12.75 -2.89
CA ASN A 16 -0.43 -11.70 -3.02
C ASN A 16 0.54 -11.79 -1.83
N THR A 17 1.79 -11.43 -2.06
CA THR A 17 2.83 -11.40 -1.04
C THR A 17 3.21 -9.96 -0.78
N LEU A 18 2.99 -9.48 0.44
CA LEU A 18 3.36 -8.14 0.86
C LEU A 18 4.78 -8.13 1.42
N TYR A 19 5.61 -7.21 0.92
CA TYR A 19 6.94 -6.98 1.46
C TYR A 19 6.87 -6.05 2.67
N LEU A 20 7.21 -6.55 3.86
CA LEU A 20 7.01 -5.82 5.12
C LEU A 20 8.22 -4.98 5.56
N LYS A 21 9.38 -5.09 4.89
CA LYS A 21 10.60 -4.38 5.32
C LYS A 21 10.39 -2.88 5.59
N PRO A 22 9.62 -2.12 4.77
CA PRO A 22 9.44 -0.68 5.00
C PRO A 22 8.70 -0.33 6.30
N VAL A 23 7.88 -1.24 6.83
CA VAL A 23 7.03 -1.03 8.02
C VAL A 23 7.41 -1.97 9.17
N LYS A 24 8.56 -2.65 9.05
CA LYS A 24 8.96 -3.71 9.98
C LYS A 24 9.09 -3.18 11.40
N GLN A 25 9.75 -2.04 11.57
CA GLN A 25 9.98 -1.46 12.90
C GLN A 25 8.65 -1.00 13.53
N ASP A 26 7.84 -0.28 12.77
CA ASP A 26 6.51 0.18 13.23
C ASP A 26 5.63 -0.98 13.71
N LEU A 27 5.66 -2.12 13.00
CA LEU A 27 4.92 -3.32 13.38
C LEU A 27 5.47 -4.00 14.64
N LEU A 28 6.80 -3.96 14.85
CA LEU A 28 7.42 -4.48 16.07
C LEU A 28 7.07 -3.62 17.28
N ASP A 29 7.17 -2.29 17.13
CA ASP A 29 6.86 -1.34 18.19
C ASP A 29 5.37 -1.43 18.57
N TYR A 30 4.50 -1.51 17.56
CA TYR A 30 3.07 -1.75 17.77
C TYR A 30 2.79 -3.08 18.47
N TYR A 31 3.48 -4.17 18.09
CA TYR A 31 3.30 -5.46 18.75
C TYR A 31 3.76 -5.44 20.20
N ALA A 32 4.90 -4.79 20.50
CA ALA A 32 5.36 -4.59 21.87
C ALA A 32 4.32 -3.82 22.71
N TRP A 33 3.78 -2.73 22.15
CA TRP A 33 2.71 -1.97 22.79
C TRP A 33 1.45 -2.82 23.07
N LEU A 34 1.05 -3.72 22.16
CA LEU A 34 -0.07 -4.64 22.42
C LEU A 34 0.23 -5.56 23.62
N GLN A 35 1.45 -6.09 23.73
CA GLN A 35 1.83 -6.96 24.85
C GLN A 35 1.85 -6.21 26.17
N GLU A 36 2.43 -5.01 26.21
CA GLU A 36 2.48 -4.16 27.42
C GLU A 36 1.10 -3.81 27.95
N ASN A 37 0.11 -3.68 27.06
CA ASN A 37 -1.27 -3.37 27.41
C ASN A 37 -2.16 -4.62 27.61
N ASN A 38 -1.57 -5.82 27.61
CA ASN A 38 -2.29 -7.11 27.72
C ASN A 38 -3.40 -7.28 26.67
N ILE A 39 -3.17 -6.76 25.46
CA ILE A 39 -4.12 -6.81 24.36
C ILE A 39 -3.86 -8.09 23.55
N GLN A 40 -4.69 -9.12 23.76
CA GLN A 40 -4.58 -10.41 23.10
C GLN A 40 -5.74 -10.61 22.11
N PHE A 41 -5.43 -10.68 20.82
CA PHE A 41 -6.42 -10.89 19.75
C PHE A 41 -5.83 -11.69 18.58
N GLU A 42 -6.70 -12.39 17.83
CA GLU A 42 -6.34 -13.07 16.59
C GLU A 42 -5.97 -12.10 15.45
N TRP A 43 -6.57 -10.90 15.47
CA TRP A 43 -6.40 -9.90 14.43
C TRP A 43 -5.17 -9.03 14.66
N LEU A 44 -4.37 -8.80 13.60
CA LEU A 44 -3.24 -7.88 13.66
C LEU A 44 -3.66 -6.46 14.09
N PHE A 45 -4.81 -5.99 13.61
CA PHE A 45 -5.39 -4.69 13.99
C PHE A 45 -6.76 -4.92 14.63
N PRO A 46 -6.82 -5.18 15.94
CA PRO A 46 -8.05 -5.46 16.64
C PRO A 46 -8.88 -4.18 16.83
N SER A 47 -10.19 -4.35 16.94
CA SER A 47 -11.11 -3.28 17.32
C SER A 47 -11.02 -3.02 18.83
N THR A 48 -10.90 -1.75 19.22
CA THR A 48 -10.91 -1.35 20.64
C THR A 48 -12.31 -1.26 21.22
N THR A 49 -13.36 -1.24 20.39
CA THR A 49 -14.76 -1.11 20.81
C THR A 49 -15.53 -2.42 20.74
N HIS A 50 -15.20 -3.28 19.76
CA HIS A 50 -15.88 -4.55 19.53
C HIS A 50 -14.88 -5.68 19.71
N HIS A 51 -14.82 -6.22 20.93
CA HIS A 51 -13.89 -7.30 21.29
C HIS A 51 -14.09 -8.52 20.37
N GLY A 52 -12.98 -9.09 19.89
CA GLY A 52 -12.99 -10.25 18.99
C GLY A 52 -13.07 -9.91 17.50
N CYS A 53 -13.27 -8.65 17.12
CA CYS A 53 -13.29 -8.21 15.72
C CYS A 53 -12.02 -7.43 15.33
N HIS A 54 -11.70 -7.38 14.04
CA HIS A 54 -10.73 -6.44 13.49
C HIS A 54 -11.33 -5.04 13.34
N ILE A 55 -10.46 -4.03 13.17
CA ILE A 55 -10.88 -2.68 12.80
C ILE A 55 -11.72 -2.70 11.51
N THR A 56 -12.82 -1.94 11.48
CA THR A 56 -13.64 -1.82 10.27
C THR A 56 -13.00 -0.85 9.27
N GLU A 57 -13.31 -1.00 7.97
CA GLU A 57 -12.86 -0.03 6.95
C GLU A 57 -13.29 1.39 7.31
N LYS A 58 -14.53 1.58 7.78
CA LYS A 58 -15.05 2.89 8.21
C LYS A 58 -14.19 3.50 9.33
N GLN A 59 -13.76 2.69 10.29
CA GLN A 59 -12.92 3.17 11.38
C GLN A 59 -11.50 3.50 10.89
N PHE A 60 -10.94 2.70 9.99
CA PHE A 60 -9.68 3.02 9.33
C PHE A 60 -9.76 4.38 8.61
N TYR A 61 -10.81 4.61 7.81
CA TYR A 61 -11.03 5.89 7.13
C TYR A 61 -11.11 7.07 8.10
N LYS A 62 -11.82 6.92 9.22
CA LYS A 62 -11.91 7.97 10.26
C LYS A 62 -10.55 8.31 10.86
N VAL A 63 -9.75 7.29 11.20
CA VAL A 63 -8.39 7.49 11.73
C VAL A 63 -7.53 8.24 10.70
N MET A 64 -7.53 7.78 9.45
CA MET A 64 -6.72 8.40 8.40
C MET A 64 -7.16 9.83 8.05
N ALA A 65 -8.46 10.11 8.03
CA ALA A 65 -8.97 11.46 7.82
C ALA A 65 -8.49 12.42 8.92
N LYS A 66 -8.64 12.01 10.19
CA LYS A 66 -8.15 12.78 11.34
C LYS A 66 -6.64 13.01 11.27
N THR A 67 -5.86 11.99 10.88
CA THR A 67 -4.41 12.13 10.68
C THR A 67 -4.10 13.13 9.56
N GLY A 68 -4.87 13.11 8.46
CA GLY A 68 -4.78 14.09 7.39
C GLY A 68 -5.01 15.51 7.90
N ASP A 69 -6.09 15.74 8.65
CA ASP A 69 -6.41 17.04 9.24
C ASP A 69 -5.29 17.56 10.14
N LEU A 70 -4.73 16.69 11.00
CA LEU A 70 -3.62 17.03 11.90
C LEU A 70 -2.33 17.41 11.16
N LEU A 71 -2.12 16.84 9.98
CA LEU A 71 -0.94 17.10 9.16
C LEU A 71 -1.18 18.19 8.10
N GLY A 72 -2.39 18.75 8.02
CA GLY A 72 -2.77 19.69 6.96
C GLY A 72 -2.81 19.05 5.56
N ILE A 73 -3.02 17.73 5.47
CA ILE A 73 -3.06 16.96 4.23
C ILE A 73 -4.50 16.56 3.93
N ASN A 74 -4.99 16.91 2.75
CA ASN A 74 -6.30 16.46 2.31
C ASN A 74 -6.28 14.95 1.97
N TYR A 75 -6.86 14.13 2.86
CA TYR A 75 -6.90 12.68 2.73
C TYR A 75 -8.01 12.23 1.77
N HIS A 76 -7.61 11.70 0.61
CA HIS A 76 -8.52 11.22 -0.45
C HIS A 76 -8.76 9.71 -0.44
N GLY A 77 -8.39 9.02 0.65
CA GLY A 77 -8.59 7.57 0.79
C GLY A 77 -7.37 6.69 0.51
N THR A 78 -7.58 5.37 0.61
CA THR A 78 -6.51 4.37 0.51
C THR A 78 -5.92 4.23 -0.88
N HIS A 79 -6.70 4.55 -1.92
CA HIS A 79 -6.24 4.51 -3.31
C HIS A 79 -5.09 5.49 -3.56
N THR A 80 -5.14 6.67 -2.96
CA THR A 80 -4.08 7.67 -3.10
C THR A 80 -2.77 7.18 -2.50
N MET A 81 -2.81 6.65 -1.27
CA MET A 81 -1.61 6.10 -0.63
C MET A 81 -1.00 4.94 -1.43
N ARG A 82 -1.84 4.04 -1.94
CA ARG A 82 -1.39 2.91 -2.77
C ARG A 82 -0.78 3.39 -4.09
N LYS A 83 -1.38 4.39 -4.75
CA LYS A 83 -0.85 4.99 -5.97
C LYS A 83 0.50 5.68 -5.71
N THR A 84 0.60 6.47 -4.64
CA THR A 84 1.86 7.14 -4.25
C THR A 84 2.96 6.12 -3.94
N GLY A 85 2.65 5.06 -3.18
CA GLY A 85 3.61 4.00 -2.88
C GLY A 85 4.10 3.28 -4.13
N ALA A 86 3.20 2.92 -5.04
CA ALA A 86 3.55 2.29 -6.31
C ALA A 86 4.37 3.20 -7.22
N TYR A 87 4.03 4.48 -7.30
CA TYR A 87 4.79 5.47 -8.07
C TYR A 87 6.20 5.66 -7.51
N ARG A 88 6.37 5.66 -6.19
CA ARG A 88 7.69 5.71 -5.56
C ARG A 88 8.54 4.47 -5.88
N VAL A 89 7.94 3.29 -5.88
CA VAL A 89 8.64 2.06 -6.30
C VAL A 89 9.02 2.14 -7.78
N TYR A 90 8.11 2.62 -8.64
CA TYR A 90 8.38 2.83 -10.06
C TYR A 90 9.61 3.72 -10.29
N THR A 91 9.67 4.90 -9.69
CA THR A 91 10.80 5.83 -9.88
C THR A 91 12.10 5.33 -9.25
N GLN A 92 12.05 4.78 -8.04
CA GLN A 92 13.25 4.32 -7.32
C GLN A 92 13.83 3.01 -7.87
N SER A 93 13.05 2.24 -8.61
CA SER A 93 13.52 1.03 -9.31
C SER A 93 14.03 1.30 -10.72
N ASN A 94 14.32 2.57 -11.04
CA ASN A 94 14.67 3.01 -12.38
C ASN A 94 13.60 2.62 -13.42
N TYR A 95 12.34 2.93 -13.10
CA TYR A 95 11.19 2.75 -13.98
C TYR A 95 10.85 1.28 -14.31
N ASN A 96 11.15 0.35 -13.40
CA ASN A 96 10.81 -1.07 -13.59
C ASN A 96 9.29 -1.31 -13.40
N ILE A 97 8.57 -1.36 -14.52
CA ILE A 97 7.11 -1.56 -14.53
C ILE A 97 6.69 -2.96 -14.07
N GLY A 98 7.50 -3.99 -14.34
CA GLY A 98 7.23 -5.38 -13.94
C GLY A 98 7.19 -5.53 -12.41
N LEU A 99 8.16 -4.91 -11.72
CA LEU A 99 8.18 -4.86 -10.26
C LEU A 99 6.90 -4.22 -9.68
N VAL A 100 6.43 -3.13 -10.31
CA VAL A 100 5.22 -2.44 -9.86
C VAL A 100 3.96 -3.25 -10.16
N MET A 101 3.93 -3.97 -11.28
CA MET A 101 2.84 -4.91 -11.59
C MET A 101 2.71 -6.00 -10.54
N GLU A 102 3.82 -6.62 -10.13
CA GLU A 102 3.83 -7.62 -9.05
C GLU A 102 3.35 -7.01 -7.73
N LEU A 103 3.90 -5.85 -7.35
CA LEU A 103 3.51 -5.12 -6.14
C LEU A 103 2.01 -4.82 -6.08
N LEU A 104 1.43 -4.38 -7.21
CA LEU A 104 0.02 -4.05 -7.32
C LEU A 104 -0.87 -5.27 -7.62
N ASN A 105 -0.29 -6.44 -7.90
CA ASN A 105 -0.98 -7.62 -8.37
C ASN A 105 -1.85 -7.35 -9.62
N HIS A 106 -1.30 -6.58 -10.56
CA HIS A 106 -1.94 -6.25 -11.84
C HIS A 106 -1.54 -7.26 -12.92
N SER A 107 -2.50 -7.63 -13.78
CA SER A 107 -2.28 -8.63 -14.82
C SER A 107 -1.74 -8.07 -16.14
N SER A 108 -1.60 -6.76 -16.28
CA SER A 108 -1.05 -6.15 -17.49
C SER A 108 -0.33 -4.83 -17.21
N GLU A 109 0.65 -4.52 -18.05
CA GLU A 109 1.40 -3.26 -18.03
C GLU A 109 0.47 -2.06 -18.21
N ALA A 110 -0.45 -2.15 -19.19
CA ALA A 110 -1.41 -1.09 -19.49
C ALA A 110 -2.27 -0.71 -18.26
N MET A 111 -2.69 -1.71 -17.47
CA MET A 111 -3.43 -1.47 -16.22
C MET A 111 -2.57 -0.69 -15.20
N THR A 112 -1.30 -1.05 -15.06
CA THR A 112 -0.36 -0.38 -14.15
C THR A 112 -0.02 1.02 -14.60
N LEU A 113 0.25 1.25 -15.87
CA LEU A 113 0.51 2.59 -16.40
C LEU A 113 -0.69 3.52 -16.22
N LYS A 114 -1.90 3.05 -16.55
CA LYS A 114 -3.13 3.79 -16.29
C LYS A 114 -3.31 4.08 -14.80
N TYR A 115 -3.03 3.09 -13.94
CA TYR A 115 -3.10 3.28 -12.49
C TYR A 115 -2.13 4.35 -11.98
N LEU A 116 -0.90 4.37 -12.50
CA LEU A 116 0.10 5.39 -12.19
C LEU A 116 -0.24 6.76 -12.82
N GLY A 117 -1.18 6.83 -13.75
CA GLY A 117 -1.49 8.05 -14.52
C GLY A 117 -0.40 8.37 -15.55
N LEU A 118 0.23 7.32 -16.09
CA LEU A 118 1.29 7.41 -17.08
C LEU A 118 0.83 7.00 -18.49
N ASP A 119 -0.47 7.06 -18.77
CA ASP A 119 -1.03 6.74 -20.07
C ASP A 119 -0.80 7.86 -21.11
N GLN A 120 -0.47 7.45 -22.34
CA GLN A 120 -0.17 8.21 -23.58
C GLN A 120 0.75 9.44 -23.49
N ILE A 121 0.49 10.42 -22.61
CA ILE A 121 1.21 11.70 -22.54
C ILE A 121 2.65 11.54 -22.02
N SER A 122 2.88 10.66 -21.04
CA SER A 122 4.22 10.39 -20.50
C SER A 122 5.06 9.47 -21.39
N ARG A 123 4.44 8.60 -22.20
CA ARG A 123 5.18 7.77 -23.17
C ARG A 123 5.80 8.64 -24.27
N GLY A 124 5.07 9.63 -24.80
CA GLY A 124 5.61 10.57 -25.78
C GLY A 124 6.84 11.29 -25.26
N LYS A 125 6.74 11.93 -24.08
CA LYS A 125 7.86 12.66 -23.46
C LYS A 125 9.08 11.80 -23.12
N MET A 126 8.89 10.52 -22.83
CA MET A 126 10.00 9.59 -22.56
C MET A 126 10.70 9.14 -23.85
N VAL A 127 9.94 8.91 -24.93
CA VAL A 127 10.50 8.58 -26.25
C VAL A 127 11.26 9.77 -26.83
N ASP A 128 10.78 10.99 -26.60
CA ASP A 128 11.44 12.23 -27.04
C ASP A 128 12.81 12.45 -26.37
N GLN A 129 13.14 11.73 -25.30
CA GLN A 129 14.42 11.79 -24.59
C GLN A 129 15.39 10.67 -25.00
N ILE A 130 14.96 9.75 -25.86
CA ILE A 130 15.82 8.68 -26.36
C ILE A 130 16.58 9.25 -27.56
N ASP A 131 17.91 9.30 -27.42
CA ASP A 131 18.79 9.51 -28.56
C ASP A 131 18.82 8.22 -29.38
N PHE A 132 18.38 8.30 -30.63
CA PHE A 132 18.37 7.17 -31.57
C PHE A 132 19.56 7.22 -32.54
N ASP A 133 20.38 8.27 -32.46
CA ASP A 133 21.62 8.46 -33.22
C ASP A 133 22.84 7.95 -32.44
#